data_AF-A0AB36J002-F1
#
_entry.id   AF-A0AB36J002-F1
#
_cell.length_a   1.000
_cell.length_b   1.000
_cell.length_c   1.000
_cell.angle_alpha   90.00
_cell.angle_beta   90.00
_cell.angle_gamma   90.00
#
_symmetry.space_group_name_H-M   'P 1'
#
loop_
_entity.id
_entity.type
_entity.pdbx_description
1 polymer ?
#
loop_
_entity_poly.entity_id
_entity_poly.type
_entity_poly.pdbx_seq_one_letter_code
_entity_poly.pdbx_strand_id
1 'polypeptide(L)'
;MTQDEWLETPAADAITNLLAVLMGTLASGMGGAIGGILTKVGTSFLTYLMDEGKAERGDTGPDDKLTQKLRQQLDPDREDPRRYGLIIVAIWSAFESSFDDFVKALIVERPETLRDKDISRIKVPITQLFADGEDKAEVVLDGIKDAVGKGAGVSRCEAILKYLDLSGPVPQEIKDQVYHCQMIRHVWAHRAGVADPQFVQKAKRLGFSEGDLVAVDTQQLIDSLSAVVFYAMIIMNRHRQLHALEPVTGILDSNEKASGTMREAFHNLYVTADSDQIRQK
;
A
#
# COMPACT_ATOMS: atom_id res chain seq x y z
N MET A 1 6.61 -22.67 -15.57
CA MET A 1 5.83 -22.63 -14.32
C MET A 1 4.37 -22.58 -14.71
N THR A 2 3.50 -23.34 -14.04
CA THR A 2 2.04 -23.28 -14.23
C THR A 2 1.44 -22.15 -13.38
N GLN A 3 0.14 -21.86 -13.57
CA GLN A 3 -0.56 -20.87 -12.73
C GLN A 3 -0.56 -21.29 -11.25
N ASP A 4 -0.79 -22.57 -10.96
CA ASP A 4 -0.88 -23.08 -9.60
C ASP A 4 0.50 -23.06 -8.93
N GLU A 5 1.55 -23.48 -9.66
CA GLU A 5 2.93 -23.39 -9.17
C GLU A 5 3.34 -21.94 -8.88
N TRP A 6 2.87 -20.97 -9.69
CA TRP A 6 3.16 -19.56 -9.46
C TRP A 6 2.48 -19.02 -8.21
N LEU A 7 1.23 -19.44 -7.94
CA LEU A 7 0.49 -19.04 -6.74
C LEU A 7 1.15 -19.55 -5.46
N GLU A 8 1.93 -20.63 -5.53
CA GLU A 8 2.69 -21.17 -4.40
C GLU A 8 4.05 -20.47 -4.21
N THR A 9 4.41 -19.49 -5.05
CA THR A 9 5.68 -18.76 -4.89
C THR A 9 5.60 -17.73 -3.76
N PRO A 10 6.69 -17.52 -3.00
CA PRO A 10 6.72 -16.48 -1.96
C PRO A 10 6.45 -15.06 -2.50
N ALA A 11 6.79 -14.81 -3.77
CA ALA A 11 6.50 -13.55 -4.44
C ALA A 11 4.99 -13.35 -4.68
N ALA A 12 4.28 -14.40 -5.12
CA ALA A 12 2.82 -14.36 -5.24
C ALA A 12 2.14 -14.24 -3.87
N ASP A 13 2.66 -14.91 -2.85
CA ASP A 13 2.17 -14.80 -1.46
C ASP A 13 2.28 -13.37 -0.92
N ALA A 14 3.41 -12.69 -1.14
CA ALA A 14 3.61 -11.32 -0.69
C ALA A 14 2.54 -10.36 -1.26
N ILE A 15 2.20 -10.49 -2.55
CA ILE A 15 1.16 -9.67 -3.20
C ILE A 15 -0.24 -10.09 -2.73
N THR A 16 -0.51 -11.38 -2.58
CA THR A 16 -1.81 -11.88 -2.12
C THR A 16 -2.10 -11.44 -0.69
N ASN A 17 -1.10 -11.47 0.19
CA ASN A 17 -1.20 -10.97 1.56
C ASN A 17 -1.48 -9.47 1.60
N LEU A 18 -0.82 -8.67 0.73
CA LEU A 18 -1.14 -7.25 0.59
C LEU A 18 -2.61 -7.06 0.22
N LEU A 19 -3.09 -7.72 -0.83
CA LEU A 19 -4.48 -7.59 -1.26
C LEU A 19 -5.46 -7.99 -0.15
N ALA A 20 -5.18 -9.06 0.59
CA ALA A 20 -5.98 -9.48 1.73
C ALA A 20 -6.02 -8.41 2.84
N VAL A 21 -4.87 -7.83 3.20
CA VAL A 21 -4.77 -6.76 4.20
C VAL A 21 -5.51 -5.50 3.74
N LEU A 22 -5.38 -5.11 2.47
CA LEU A 22 -6.07 -3.96 1.90
C LEU A 22 -7.59 -4.16 1.95
N MET A 23 -8.08 -5.31 1.49
CA MET A 23 -9.51 -5.64 1.53
C MET A 23 -10.05 -5.70 2.97
N GLY A 24 -9.29 -6.29 3.90
CA GLY A 24 -9.65 -6.34 5.32
C GLY A 24 -9.67 -4.96 5.99
N THR A 25 -8.72 -4.09 5.63
CA THR A 25 -8.63 -2.71 6.12
C THR A 25 -9.81 -1.88 5.62
N LEU A 26 -10.21 -2.02 4.35
CA LEU A 26 -11.40 -1.35 3.81
C LEU A 26 -12.69 -1.87 4.44
N ALA A 27 -12.83 -3.19 4.56
CA ALA A 27 -14.02 -3.80 5.17
C ALA A 27 -14.20 -3.33 6.63
N SER A 28 -13.11 -3.13 7.36
CA SER A 28 -13.11 -2.61 8.73
C SER A 28 -13.24 -1.08 8.79
N GLY A 29 -12.66 -0.38 7.82
CA GLY A 29 -12.51 1.08 7.78
C GLY A 29 -13.67 1.83 7.13
N MET A 30 -14.48 1.18 6.28
CA MET A 30 -15.58 1.84 5.55
C MET A 30 -16.99 1.45 6.02
N GLY A 31 -17.12 0.68 7.11
CA GLY A 31 -18.41 0.56 7.82
C GLY A 31 -19.56 -0.11 7.04
N GLY A 32 -19.31 -0.83 5.94
CA GLY A 32 -20.33 -1.70 5.32
C GLY A 32 -20.45 -3.04 6.07
N ALA A 33 -21.65 -3.65 6.04
CA ALA A 33 -22.18 -4.90 6.65
C ALA A 33 -21.27 -5.86 7.47
N ILE A 34 -19.99 -5.98 7.15
CA ILE A 34 -18.97 -6.76 7.86
C ILE A 34 -18.37 -5.98 9.06
N GLY A 35 -18.32 -4.64 8.99
CA GLY A 35 -17.86 -3.75 10.07
C GLY A 35 -18.78 -3.70 11.30
N GLY A 36 -20.00 -4.25 11.20
CA GLY A 36 -20.96 -4.27 12.30
C GLY A 36 -20.51 -5.09 13.50
N ILE A 37 -19.60 -6.06 13.35
CA ILE A 37 -19.18 -6.95 14.44
C ILE A 37 -18.02 -6.34 15.25
N LEU A 38 -16.96 -5.84 14.60
CA LEU A 38 -15.84 -5.20 15.30
C LEU A 38 -16.25 -3.87 15.94
N THR A 39 -17.09 -3.09 15.25
CA THR A 39 -17.60 -1.83 15.79
C THR A 39 -18.51 -2.09 16.98
N LYS A 40 -19.34 -3.15 16.97
CA LYS A 40 -20.15 -3.56 18.14
C LYS A 40 -19.29 -4.02 19.30
N VAL A 41 -18.23 -4.80 19.08
CA VAL A 41 -17.36 -5.25 20.18
C VAL A 41 -16.58 -4.07 20.78
N GLY A 42 -16.02 -3.18 19.95
CA GLY A 42 -15.31 -1.98 20.42
C GLY A 42 -16.23 -0.96 21.10
N THR A 43 -17.42 -0.70 20.55
CA THR A 43 -18.41 0.17 21.20
C THR A 43 -18.99 -0.47 22.46
N SER A 44 -19.22 -1.79 22.50
CA SER A 44 -19.66 -2.47 23.72
C SER A 44 -18.58 -2.45 24.81
N PHE A 45 -17.30 -2.64 24.48
CA PHE A 45 -16.20 -2.55 25.45
C PHE A 45 -16.02 -1.11 25.97
N LEU A 46 -16.07 -0.10 25.09
CA LEU A 46 -16.01 1.31 25.48
C LEU A 46 -17.24 1.75 26.28
N THR A 47 -18.44 1.27 25.92
CA THR A 47 -19.67 1.55 26.66
C THR A 47 -19.63 0.89 28.03
N TYR A 48 -19.11 -0.34 28.13
CA TYR A 48 -18.88 -1.04 29.39
C TYR A 48 -17.93 -0.27 30.32
N LEU A 49 -16.78 0.19 29.82
CA LEU A 49 -15.84 1.01 30.60
C LEU A 49 -16.42 2.37 31.03
N MET A 50 -17.29 2.96 30.19
CA MET A 50 -17.98 4.20 30.53
C MET A 50 -19.08 3.99 31.57
N ASP A 51 -19.81 2.87 31.52
CA ASP A 51 -20.86 2.54 32.47
C ASP A 51 -20.31 2.11 33.83
N GLU A 52 -19.19 1.37 33.88
CA GLU A 52 -18.45 1.12 35.14
C GLU A 52 -17.97 2.43 35.78
N GLY A 53 -17.40 3.35 34.99
CA GLY A 53 -16.96 4.65 35.48
C GLY A 53 -18.10 5.60 35.92
N LYS A 54 -19.33 5.39 35.43
CA LYS A 54 -20.54 6.13 35.84
C LYS A 54 -21.14 5.57 37.13
N ALA A 55 -21.13 4.25 37.30
CA ALA A 55 -21.58 3.59 38.53
C ALA A 55 -20.77 4.04 39.76
N GLU A 56 -19.47 4.29 39.59
CA GLU A 56 -18.60 4.81 40.66
C GLU A 56 -18.80 6.30 40.97
N ARG A 57 -19.33 7.10 40.03
CA ARG A 57 -19.52 8.56 40.20
C ARG A 57 -20.95 8.96 40.60
N GLY A 58 -21.88 8.02 40.64
CA GLY A 58 -23.29 8.28 40.97
C GLY A 58 -24.04 9.09 39.91
N ASP A 59 -23.52 9.19 38.69
CA ASP A 59 -24.05 10.04 37.62
C ASP A 59 -24.78 9.16 36.58
N THR A 60 -26.10 9.05 36.70
CA THR A 60 -26.95 8.08 35.96
C THR A 60 -27.69 8.69 34.76
N GLY A 61 -27.23 9.84 34.25
CA GLY A 61 -27.83 10.45 33.06
C GLY A 61 -27.47 9.74 31.75
N PRO A 62 -28.44 9.37 30.88
CA PRO A 62 -28.20 8.89 29.51
C PRO A 62 -27.52 9.92 28.58
N ASP A 63 -27.38 11.17 29.04
CA ASP A 63 -27.05 12.37 28.26
C ASP A 63 -25.83 13.15 28.77
N ASP A 64 -24.82 12.49 29.36
CA ASP A 64 -23.54 13.18 29.56
C ASP A 64 -22.96 13.59 28.19
N LYS A 65 -22.70 14.89 28.04
CA LYS A 65 -22.11 15.51 26.84
C LYS A 65 -20.85 14.77 26.37
N LEU A 66 -20.07 14.19 27.28
CA LEU A 66 -18.92 13.37 26.92
C LEU A 66 -19.33 12.08 26.18
N THR A 67 -20.36 11.39 26.67
CA THR A 67 -20.89 10.17 26.04
C THR A 67 -21.48 10.48 24.66
N GLN A 68 -22.26 11.58 24.52
CA GLN A 68 -22.77 12.01 23.21
C GLN A 68 -21.64 12.40 22.25
N LYS A 69 -20.62 13.13 22.73
CA LYS A 69 -19.46 13.52 21.92
C LYS A 69 -18.65 12.30 21.46
N LEU A 70 -18.46 11.31 22.32
CA LEU A 70 -17.76 10.08 21.97
C LEU A 70 -18.58 9.23 20.99
N ARG A 71 -19.91 9.12 21.16
CA ARG A 71 -20.79 8.45 20.19
C ARG A 71 -20.74 9.12 18.82
N GLN A 72 -20.80 10.46 18.77
CA GLN A 72 -20.64 11.20 17.52
C GLN A 72 -19.25 11.01 16.90
N GLN A 73 -18.19 10.90 17.73
CA GLN A 73 -16.84 10.65 17.22
C GLN A 73 -16.61 9.21 16.73
N LEU A 74 -17.34 8.26 17.28
CA LEU A 74 -17.30 6.83 16.96
C LEU A 74 -18.36 6.41 15.93
N ASP A 75 -19.16 7.35 15.44
CA ASP A 75 -20.17 7.09 14.41
C ASP A 75 -19.49 6.51 13.16
N PRO A 76 -19.79 5.25 12.77
CA PRO A 76 -19.14 4.61 11.64
C PRO A 76 -19.40 5.32 10.30
N ASP A 77 -20.49 6.10 10.21
CA ASP A 77 -20.90 6.83 9.01
C ASP A 77 -20.34 8.26 8.98
N ARG A 78 -19.61 8.68 10.02
CA ARG A 78 -18.95 9.99 10.06
C ARG A 78 -17.72 9.98 9.16
N GLU A 79 -17.71 10.87 8.18
CA GLU A 79 -16.48 11.24 7.48
C GLU A 79 -15.55 11.96 8.48
N ASP A 80 -14.55 11.22 8.97
CA ASP A 80 -13.47 11.76 9.79
C ASP A 80 -12.17 11.69 8.99
N PRO A 81 -11.60 12.83 8.57
CA PRO A 81 -10.35 12.84 7.82
C PRO A 81 -9.19 12.17 8.55
N ARG A 82 -9.25 12.07 9.89
CA ARG A 82 -8.28 11.32 10.69
C ARG A 82 -8.36 9.83 10.45
N ARG A 83 -9.57 9.30 10.29
CA ARG A 83 -9.79 7.88 9.99
C ARG A 83 -9.20 7.54 8.63
N TYR A 84 -9.48 8.34 7.60
CA TYR A 84 -8.94 8.11 6.26
C TYR A 84 -7.42 8.30 6.20
N GLY A 85 -6.89 9.30 6.90
CA GLY A 85 -5.44 9.46 7.06
C GLY A 85 -4.76 8.23 7.68
N LEU A 86 -5.32 7.68 8.76
CA LEU A 86 -4.82 6.46 9.39
C LEU A 86 -4.97 5.22 8.50
N ILE A 87 -6.06 5.11 7.73
CA ILE A 87 -6.22 4.04 6.75
C ILE A 87 -5.14 4.15 5.66
N ILE A 88 -4.84 5.35 5.16
CA ILE A 88 -3.74 5.55 4.20
C ILE A 88 -2.39 5.14 4.81
N VAL A 89 -2.13 5.46 6.07
CA VAL A 89 -0.92 5.00 6.78
C VAL A 89 -0.86 3.48 6.80
N ALA A 90 -1.97 2.79 7.09
CA ALA A 90 -2.04 1.34 7.10
C ALA A 90 -1.83 0.73 5.70
N ILE A 91 -2.53 1.24 4.68
CA ILE A 91 -2.40 0.83 3.27
C ILE A 91 -0.95 0.93 2.81
N TRP A 92 -0.32 2.08 3.04
CA TRP A 92 1.05 2.32 2.61
C TRP A 92 2.05 1.43 3.35
N SER A 93 1.88 1.27 4.67
CA SER A 93 2.79 0.42 5.46
C SER A 93 2.68 -1.05 5.05
N ALA A 94 1.46 -1.53 4.77
CA ALA A 94 1.25 -2.87 4.23
C ALA A 94 1.91 -3.05 2.86
N PHE A 95 1.83 -2.03 1.99
CA PHE A 95 2.51 -2.04 0.70
C PHE A 95 4.03 -2.07 0.85
N GLU A 96 4.63 -1.25 1.71
CA GLU A 96 6.08 -1.25 1.94
C GLU A 96 6.57 -2.63 2.42
N SER A 97 5.88 -3.23 3.40
CA SER A 97 6.20 -4.58 3.88
C SER A 97 6.07 -5.63 2.77
N SER A 98 4.96 -5.63 2.04
CA SER A 98 4.73 -6.58 0.94
C SER A 98 5.75 -6.42 -0.19
N PHE A 99 6.12 -5.18 -0.54
CA PHE A 99 7.14 -4.92 -1.53
C PHE A 99 8.50 -5.47 -1.10
N ASP A 100 8.89 -5.28 0.16
CA ASP A 100 10.13 -5.82 0.71
C ASP A 100 10.14 -7.36 0.69
N ASP A 101 9.03 -7.99 1.10
CA ASP A 101 8.88 -9.45 1.07
C ASP A 101 8.94 -9.99 -0.37
N PHE A 102 8.28 -9.30 -1.30
CA PHE A 102 8.34 -9.62 -2.72
C PHE A 102 9.77 -9.54 -3.27
N VAL A 103 10.52 -8.49 -2.94
CA VAL A 103 11.91 -8.33 -3.40
C VAL A 103 12.83 -9.37 -2.78
N LYS A 104 12.67 -9.69 -1.49
CA LYS A 104 13.40 -10.80 -0.84
C LYS A 104 13.11 -12.13 -1.53
N ALA A 105 11.85 -12.40 -1.84
CA ALA A 105 11.45 -13.61 -2.56
C ALA A 105 12.17 -13.72 -3.92
N LEU A 106 12.24 -12.64 -4.68
CA LEU A 106 12.99 -12.61 -5.95
C LEU A 106 14.49 -12.89 -5.77
N ILE A 107 15.11 -12.33 -4.72
CA ILE A 107 16.53 -12.56 -4.42
C ILE A 107 16.79 -14.03 -4.12
N VAL A 108 15.91 -14.67 -3.34
CA VAL A 108 16.00 -16.10 -3.01
C VAL A 108 15.75 -16.99 -4.23
N GLU A 109 14.75 -16.63 -5.05
CA GLU A 109 14.37 -17.38 -6.26
C GLU A 109 15.47 -17.32 -7.32
N ARG A 110 16.18 -16.19 -7.44
CA ARG A 110 17.10 -15.89 -8.54
C ARG A 110 18.48 -15.43 -8.06
N PRO A 111 19.23 -16.27 -7.31
CA PRO A 111 20.52 -15.89 -6.74
C PRO A 111 21.58 -15.58 -7.81
N GLU A 112 21.38 -16.01 -9.06
CA GLU A 112 22.24 -15.67 -10.20
C GLU A 112 22.20 -14.18 -10.55
N THR A 113 21.09 -13.48 -10.30
CA THR A 113 20.99 -12.03 -10.51
C THR A 113 21.96 -11.25 -9.62
N LEU A 114 22.31 -11.80 -8.45
CA LEU A 114 23.29 -11.21 -7.54
C LEU A 114 24.73 -11.21 -8.09
N ARG A 115 24.98 -11.98 -9.15
CA ARG A 115 26.28 -11.99 -9.84
C ARG A 115 26.41 -10.85 -10.85
N ASP A 116 25.35 -10.08 -11.07
CA ASP A 116 25.44 -8.87 -11.87
C ASP A 116 26.46 -7.89 -11.26
N LYS A 117 27.19 -7.20 -12.14
CA LYS A 117 28.20 -6.21 -11.78
C LYS A 117 27.62 -5.09 -10.93
N ASP A 118 26.35 -4.73 -11.11
CA ASP A 118 25.73 -3.65 -10.35
C ASP A 118 25.45 -4.06 -8.89
N ILE A 119 24.98 -5.29 -8.65
CA ILE A 119 24.80 -5.83 -7.29
C ILE A 119 26.15 -6.12 -6.62
N SER A 120 27.15 -6.60 -7.37
CA SER A 120 28.46 -6.95 -6.81
C SER A 120 29.21 -5.79 -6.14
N ARG A 121 28.78 -4.54 -6.38
CA ARG A 121 29.34 -3.32 -5.81
C ARG A 121 28.70 -2.89 -4.50
N ILE A 122 27.61 -3.54 -4.11
CA ILE A 122 26.90 -3.25 -2.86
C ILE A 122 27.79 -3.65 -1.69
N LYS A 123 28.00 -2.71 -0.77
CA LYS A 123 28.84 -2.92 0.41
C LYS A 123 27.99 -3.50 1.52
N VAL A 124 28.24 -4.75 1.88
CA VAL A 124 27.63 -5.40 3.04
C VAL A 124 28.67 -5.65 4.14
N PRO A 125 28.33 -5.43 5.42
CA PRO A 125 29.17 -5.83 6.54
C PRO A 125 29.57 -7.31 6.46
N ILE A 126 30.85 -7.62 6.71
CA ILE A 126 31.37 -8.99 6.62
C ILE A 126 30.66 -9.95 7.58
N THR A 127 30.18 -9.45 8.72
CA THR A 127 29.42 -10.22 9.71
C THR A 127 28.09 -10.72 9.16
N GLN A 128 27.49 -10.01 8.22
CA GLN A 128 26.21 -10.36 7.60
C GLN A 128 26.36 -11.40 6.47
N LEU A 129 27.58 -11.65 5.98
CA LEU A 129 27.83 -12.71 4.99
C LEU A 129 27.65 -14.13 5.56
N PHE A 130 27.65 -14.26 6.89
CA PHE A 130 27.46 -15.52 7.61
C PHE A 130 26.00 -15.77 8.03
N ALA A 131 25.08 -14.86 7.73
CA ALA A 131 23.66 -15.04 8.04
C ALA A 131 23.06 -16.20 7.21
N ASP A 132 21.98 -16.83 7.65
CA ASP A 132 21.34 -17.94 6.92
C ASP A 132 20.35 -17.43 5.85
N GLY A 133 19.81 -18.32 5.01
CA GLY A 133 19.17 -18.00 3.73
C GLY A 133 18.24 -16.77 3.69
N GLU A 134 17.27 -16.68 4.59
CA GLU A 134 16.31 -15.56 4.64
C GLU A 134 16.96 -14.25 5.10
N ASP A 135 17.83 -14.33 6.12
CA ASP A 135 18.62 -13.19 6.60
C ASP A 135 19.56 -12.65 5.51
N LYS A 136 20.07 -13.50 4.61
CA LYS A 136 20.88 -13.05 3.46
C LYS A 136 20.08 -12.20 2.48
N ALA A 137 18.82 -12.58 2.21
CA ALA A 137 17.97 -11.82 1.29
C ALA A 137 17.65 -10.42 1.85
N GLU A 138 17.42 -10.34 3.16
CA GLU A 138 17.24 -9.06 3.87
C GLU A 138 18.49 -8.19 3.77
N VAL A 139 19.68 -8.76 4.04
CA VAL A 139 20.97 -8.04 3.93
C VAL A 139 21.20 -7.49 2.53
N VAL A 140 20.90 -8.29 1.49
CA VAL A 140 21.03 -7.86 0.09
C VAL A 140 20.04 -6.74 -0.21
N LEU A 141 18.77 -6.88 0.20
CA LEU A 141 17.74 -5.86 0.02
C LEU A 141 18.14 -4.55 0.68
N ASP A 142 18.63 -4.58 1.92
CA ASP A 142 19.09 -3.39 2.64
C ASP A 142 20.26 -2.73 1.92
N GLY A 143 21.22 -3.52 1.44
CA GLY A 143 22.31 -3.00 0.62
C GLY A 143 21.83 -2.34 -0.69
N ILE A 144 20.81 -2.91 -1.35
CA ILE A 144 20.18 -2.31 -2.55
C ILE A 144 19.49 -1.00 -2.16
N LYS A 145 18.72 -0.97 -1.07
CA LYS A 145 18.02 0.22 -0.58
C LYS A 145 18.97 1.35 -0.25
N ASP A 146 20.13 1.05 0.35
CA ASP A 146 21.17 2.02 0.64
C ASP A 146 21.81 2.57 -0.62
N ALA A 147 22.07 1.70 -1.62
CA ALA A 147 22.63 2.11 -2.91
C ALA A 147 21.65 2.98 -3.72
N VAL A 148 20.35 2.67 -3.68
CA VAL A 148 19.28 3.49 -4.26
C VAL A 148 19.10 4.81 -3.49
N GLY A 149 19.29 4.77 -2.18
CA GLY A 149 19.17 5.92 -1.29
C GLY A 149 17.73 6.39 -1.10
N LYS A 150 17.59 7.71 -0.91
CA LYS A 150 16.29 8.35 -0.67
C LYS A 150 15.56 8.55 -2.00
N GLY A 151 14.32 8.08 -2.06
CA GLY A 151 13.42 8.28 -3.19
C GLY A 151 11.97 8.37 -2.72
N ALA A 152 11.07 8.69 -3.64
CA ALA A 152 9.65 8.83 -3.35
C ALA A 152 8.79 8.09 -4.40
N GLY A 153 7.62 7.68 -3.96
CA GLY A 153 6.62 6.94 -4.73
C GLY A 153 7.20 5.69 -5.39
N VAL A 154 6.69 5.38 -6.58
CA VAL A 154 7.13 4.22 -7.36
C VAL A 154 8.57 4.36 -7.83
N SER A 155 9.11 5.56 -7.98
CA SER A 155 10.47 5.75 -8.53
C SER A 155 11.53 5.07 -7.67
N ARG A 156 11.35 5.04 -6.34
CA ARG A 156 12.23 4.31 -5.44
C ARG A 156 12.08 2.79 -5.63
N CYS A 157 10.85 2.31 -5.71
CA CYS A 157 10.53 0.90 -5.91
C CYS A 157 11.10 0.38 -7.24
N GLU A 158 10.90 1.12 -8.33
CA GLU A 158 11.45 0.81 -9.66
C GLU A 158 12.99 0.83 -9.67
N ALA A 159 13.62 1.75 -8.92
CA ALA A 159 15.07 1.76 -8.79
C ALA A 159 15.61 0.52 -8.06
N ILE A 160 14.86 -0.01 -7.08
CA ILE A 160 15.18 -1.28 -6.41
C ILE A 160 14.97 -2.45 -7.38
N LEU A 161 13.80 -2.54 -8.02
CA LEU A 161 13.46 -3.60 -8.98
C LEU A 161 14.41 -3.64 -10.18
N LYS A 162 15.07 -2.53 -10.51
CA LYS A 162 16.06 -2.46 -11.58
C LYS A 162 17.25 -3.39 -11.31
N TYR A 163 17.65 -3.58 -10.06
CA TYR A 163 18.74 -4.52 -9.71
C TYR A 163 18.35 -5.99 -9.97
N LEU A 164 17.05 -6.28 -10.10
CA LEU A 164 16.52 -7.64 -10.30
C LEU A 164 15.90 -7.81 -11.70
N ASP A 165 16.22 -6.91 -12.63
CA ASP A 165 15.69 -6.88 -14.00
C ASP A 165 14.15 -6.88 -14.08
N LEU A 166 13.47 -6.35 -13.05
CA LEU A 166 12.01 -6.30 -12.98
C LEU A 166 11.43 -4.88 -13.02
N SER A 167 12.30 -3.86 -13.19
CA SER A 167 11.85 -2.49 -13.41
C SER A 167 11.21 -2.33 -14.79
N GLY A 168 10.29 -1.38 -14.93
CA GLY A 168 9.62 -1.14 -16.21
C GLY A 168 8.74 0.10 -16.23
N PRO A 169 8.00 0.32 -17.33
CA PRO A 169 7.07 1.42 -17.42
C PRO A 169 5.95 1.31 -16.38
N VAL A 170 5.63 2.44 -15.76
CA VAL A 170 4.45 2.61 -14.89
C VAL A 170 3.68 3.82 -15.42
N PRO A 171 2.36 3.72 -15.65
CA PRO A 171 1.56 4.84 -16.13
C PRO A 171 1.58 6.03 -15.18
N GLN A 172 1.59 7.26 -15.72
CA GLN A 172 1.84 8.46 -14.95
C GLN A 172 0.76 8.70 -13.88
N GLU A 173 -0.48 8.34 -14.18
CA GLU A 173 -1.64 8.42 -13.30
C GLU A 173 -1.40 7.62 -12.00
N ILE A 174 -0.88 6.40 -12.15
CA ILE A 174 -0.55 5.53 -11.02
C ILE A 174 0.68 6.08 -10.28
N LYS A 175 1.70 6.56 -11.00
CA LYS A 175 2.91 7.17 -10.38
C LYS A 175 2.54 8.34 -9.48
N ASP A 176 1.75 9.27 -10.00
CA ASP A 176 1.36 10.50 -9.31
C ASP A 176 0.52 10.16 -8.08
N GLN A 177 -0.42 9.23 -8.19
CA GLN A 177 -1.29 8.89 -7.07
C GLN A 177 -0.57 8.08 -5.98
N VAL A 178 0.36 7.18 -6.35
CA VAL A 178 1.25 6.53 -5.38
C VAL A 178 2.14 7.57 -4.66
N TYR A 179 2.66 8.56 -5.39
CA TYR A 179 3.44 9.64 -4.79
C TYR A 179 2.60 10.46 -3.79
N HIS A 180 1.37 10.84 -4.15
CA HIS A 180 0.46 11.54 -3.25
C HIS A 180 0.14 10.72 -1.99
N CYS A 181 -0.17 9.43 -2.15
CA CYS A 181 -0.41 8.49 -1.05
C CYS A 181 0.76 8.50 -0.05
N GLN A 182 2.00 8.41 -0.55
CA GLN A 182 3.20 8.49 0.31
C GLN A 182 3.31 9.84 1.05
N MET A 183 3.03 10.96 0.37
CA MET A 183 3.11 12.28 1.00
C MET A 183 2.06 12.44 2.11
N ILE A 184 0.83 11.98 1.88
CA ILE A 184 -0.24 11.98 2.88
C ILE A 184 0.17 11.10 4.07
N ARG A 185 0.63 9.86 3.82
CA ARG A 185 1.14 8.97 4.87
C ARG A 185 2.22 9.63 5.71
N HIS A 186 3.19 10.30 5.07
CA HIS A 186 4.28 10.95 5.79
C HIS A 186 3.76 11.99 6.79
N VAL A 187 2.83 12.86 6.38
CA VAL A 187 2.26 13.88 7.26
C VAL A 187 1.40 13.27 8.37
N TRP A 188 0.60 12.25 8.08
CA TRP A 188 -0.18 11.57 9.12
C TRP A 188 0.69 10.84 10.13
N ALA A 189 1.73 10.12 9.68
CA ALA A 189 2.62 9.34 10.54
C ALA A 189 3.55 10.21 11.40
N HIS A 190 3.99 11.37 10.91
CA HIS A 190 5.05 12.15 11.56
C HIS A 190 4.63 13.55 12.01
N ARG A 191 3.49 14.07 11.54
CA ARG A 191 3.00 15.43 11.81
C ARG A 191 1.55 15.47 12.29
N ALA A 192 0.99 14.33 12.70
CA ALA A 192 -0.39 14.22 13.17
C ALA A 192 -1.43 14.79 12.18
N GLY A 193 -1.15 14.69 10.88
CA GLY A 193 -2.03 15.19 9.82
C GLY A 193 -1.86 16.67 9.50
N VAL A 194 -0.94 17.40 10.15
CA VAL A 194 -0.72 18.84 9.91
C VAL A 194 0.30 19.06 8.80
N ALA A 195 -0.08 19.80 7.76
CA ALA A 195 0.77 20.13 6.62
C ALA A 195 1.97 20.97 7.05
N ASP A 196 3.19 20.47 6.80
CA ASP A 196 4.44 21.20 7.03
C ASP A 196 4.97 21.83 5.71
N PRO A 197 5.96 22.74 5.75
CA PRO A 197 6.49 23.38 4.54
C PRO A 197 6.97 22.39 3.47
N GLN A 198 7.53 21.26 3.92
CA GLN A 198 8.06 20.24 3.02
C GLN A 198 6.94 19.50 2.29
N PHE A 199 5.84 19.18 2.99
CA PHE A 199 4.66 18.60 2.39
C PHE A 199 4.04 19.55 1.36
N VAL A 200 3.80 20.81 1.72
CA VAL A 200 3.21 21.81 0.80
C VAL A 200 4.07 21.97 -0.45
N GLN A 201 5.40 21.96 -0.31
CA GLN A 201 6.31 22.04 -1.45
C GLN A 201 6.22 20.82 -2.38
N LYS A 202 6.12 19.61 -1.82
CA LYS A 202 6.13 18.34 -2.57
C LYS A 202 4.77 17.97 -3.14
N ALA A 203 3.70 18.24 -2.40
CA ALA A 203 2.34 17.86 -2.71
C ALA A 203 1.48 19.06 -3.15
N LYS A 204 2.07 20.03 -3.87
CA LYS A 204 1.39 21.27 -4.31
C LYS A 204 0.05 21.02 -5.01
N ARG A 205 -0.05 19.92 -5.76
CA ARG A 205 -1.27 19.54 -6.50
C ARG A 205 -2.44 19.19 -5.59
N LEU A 206 -2.19 18.88 -4.32
CA LEU A 206 -3.23 18.59 -3.32
C LEU A 206 -3.87 19.85 -2.72
N GLY A 207 -3.31 21.04 -2.96
CA GLY A 207 -3.95 22.31 -2.62
C GLY A 207 -3.94 22.71 -1.14
N PHE A 208 -3.16 22.03 -0.28
CA PHE A 208 -3.01 22.38 1.13
C PHE A 208 -2.03 23.53 1.37
N SER A 209 -2.29 24.32 2.40
CA SER A 209 -1.40 25.34 2.95
C SER A 209 -0.68 24.84 4.20
N GLU A 210 0.41 25.51 4.60
CA GLU A 210 1.13 25.17 5.83
C GLU A 210 0.23 25.37 7.06
N GLY A 211 0.21 24.40 7.97
CA GLY A 211 -0.65 24.39 9.16
C GLY A 211 -2.03 23.80 8.93
N ASP A 212 -2.45 23.55 7.69
CA ASP A 212 -3.72 22.91 7.40
C ASP A 212 -3.75 21.47 7.92
N LEU A 213 -4.93 21.03 8.37
CA LEU A 213 -5.18 19.61 8.51
C LEU A 213 -5.29 19.03 7.09
N VAL A 214 -4.43 18.07 6.77
CA VAL A 214 -4.47 17.28 5.52
C VAL A 214 -5.68 16.35 5.58
N ALA A 215 -6.85 16.94 5.35
CA ALA A 215 -8.11 16.25 5.38
C ALA A 215 -8.25 15.40 4.12
N VAL A 216 -8.25 14.08 4.31
CA VAL A 216 -8.48 13.11 3.25
C VAL A 216 -9.99 12.90 3.14
N ASP A 217 -10.52 12.91 1.92
CA ASP A 217 -11.90 12.52 1.64
C ASP A 217 -12.01 11.06 1.14
N THR A 218 -13.25 10.59 0.98
CA THR A 218 -13.54 9.22 0.54
C THR A 218 -12.93 8.91 -0.85
N GLN A 219 -12.97 9.87 -1.79
CA GLN A 219 -12.45 9.67 -3.14
C GLN A 219 -10.91 9.57 -3.12
N GLN A 220 -10.24 10.45 -2.38
CA GLN A 220 -8.79 10.43 -2.20
C GLN A 220 -8.30 9.13 -1.55
N LEU A 221 -9.07 8.57 -0.61
CA LEU A 221 -8.80 7.26 -0.06
C LEU A 221 -8.91 6.15 -1.12
N ILE A 222 -10.00 6.13 -1.88
CA ILE A 222 -10.22 5.16 -2.97
C ILE A 222 -9.13 5.25 -4.03
N ASP A 223 -8.74 6.46 -4.42
CA ASP A 223 -7.68 6.68 -5.40
C ASP A 223 -6.32 6.22 -4.87
N SER A 224 -6.01 6.50 -3.60
CA SER A 224 -4.75 6.06 -2.95
C SER A 224 -4.66 4.53 -2.86
N LEU A 225 -5.75 3.88 -2.48
CA LEU A 225 -5.85 2.42 -2.49
C LEU A 225 -5.67 1.86 -3.90
N SER A 226 -6.43 2.38 -4.86
CA SER A 226 -6.43 1.87 -6.23
C SER A 226 -5.03 1.98 -6.84
N ALA A 227 -4.33 3.08 -6.61
CA ALA A 227 -2.97 3.29 -7.09
C ALA A 227 -1.98 2.25 -6.52
N VAL A 228 -2.08 1.94 -5.22
CA VAL A 228 -1.26 0.90 -4.58
C VAL A 228 -1.56 -0.48 -5.15
N VAL A 229 -2.85 -0.83 -5.30
CA VAL A 229 -3.28 -2.11 -5.89
C VAL A 229 -2.78 -2.24 -7.33
N PHE A 230 -2.99 -1.22 -8.17
CA PHE A 230 -2.53 -1.25 -9.55
C PHE A 230 -1.02 -1.36 -9.65
N TYR A 231 -0.28 -0.66 -8.79
CA TYR A 231 1.17 -0.76 -8.80
C TYR A 231 1.65 -2.15 -8.37
N ALA A 232 1.05 -2.73 -7.32
CA ALA A 232 1.32 -4.11 -6.92
C ALA A 232 1.00 -5.10 -8.04
N MET A 233 -0.12 -4.93 -8.75
CA MET A 233 -0.48 -5.75 -9.91
C MET A 233 0.50 -5.58 -11.08
N ILE A 234 1.05 -4.39 -11.30
CA ILE A 234 2.08 -4.17 -12.33
C ILE A 234 3.33 -5.01 -12.00
N ILE A 235 3.79 -4.95 -10.76
CA ILE A 235 4.96 -5.71 -10.29
C ILE A 235 4.70 -7.22 -10.40
N MET A 236 3.52 -7.66 -9.96
CA MET A 236 3.06 -9.04 -10.08
C MET A 236 3.06 -9.51 -11.54
N ASN A 237 2.49 -8.74 -12.45
CA ASN A 237 2.43 -9.10 -13.88
C ASN A 237 3.81 -9.19 -14.52
N ARG A 238 4.78 -8.38 -14.10
CA ARG A 238 6.17 -8.51 -14.58
C ARG A 238 6.82 -9.80 -14.10
N HIS A 239 6.60 -10.20 -12.84
CA HIS A 239 7.09 -11.49 -12.33
C HIS A 239 6.38 -12.68 -13.01
N ARG A 240 5.09 -12.57 -13.31
CA ARG A 240 4.37 -13.56 -14.12
C ARG A 240 4.97 -13.70 -15.52
N GLN A 241 5.22 -12.58 -16.19
CA GLN A 241 5.83 -12.56 -17.52
C GLN A 241 7.25 -13.14 -17.53
N LEU A 242 8.03 -12.95 -16.46
CA LEU A 242 9.32 -13.61 -16.27
C LEU A 242 9.20 -15.15 -16.31
N HIS A 243 8.05 -15.68 -15.86
CA HIS A 243 7.70 -17.09 -15.86
C HIS A 243 6.89 -17.54 -17.09
N ALA A 244 6.82 -16.70 -18.13
CA ALA A 244 6.04 -16.91 -19.33
C ALA A 244 4.53 -17.14 -19.06
N LEU A 245 4.01 -16.51 -18.00
CA LEU A 245 2.58 -16.49 -17.68
C LEU A 245 1.93 -15.20 -18.17
N GLU A 246 0.67 -15.31 -18.59
CA GLU A 246 -0.13 -14.17 -19.03
C GLU A 246 -0.36 -13.15 -17.90
N PRO A 247 -0.32 -11.84 -18.19
CA PRO A 247 -0.69 -10.81 -17.23
C PRO A 247 -2.13 -10.97 -16.74
N VAL A 248 -2.36 -10.66 -15.47
CA VAL A 248 -3.72 -10.57 -14.92
C VAL A 248 -4.28 -9.17 -15.19
N THR A 249 -5.32 -9.10 -16.02
CA THR A 249 -5.98 -7.84 -16.41
C THR A 249 -7.43 -7.72 -15.93
N GLY A 250 -8.12 -8.85 -15.67
CA GLY A 250 -9.57 -8.90 -15.46
C GLY A 250 -10.10 -8.66 -14.04
N ILE A 251 -9.25 -8.32 -13.06
CA ILE A 251 -9.68 -8.22 -11.64
C ILE A 251 -10.67 -7.06 -11.39
N LEU A 252 -10.80 -6.10 -12.32
CA LEU A 252 -11.67 -4.94 -12.15
C LEU A 252 -12.85 -4.87 -13.13
N ASP A 253 -13.13 -5.94 -13.87
CA ASP A 253 -14.16 -5.96 -14.93
C ASP A 253 -15.62 -5.91 -14.44
N SER A 254 -15.85 -5.73 -13.15
CA SER A 254 -17.18 -5.83 -12.56
C SER A 254 -18.07 -4.57 -12.61
N ASN A 255 -17.71 -3.50 -13.34
CA ASN A 255 -18.64 -2.41 -13.66
C ASN A 255 -18.13 -1.47 -14.77
N GLU A 256 -18.88 -1.37 -15.87
CA GLU A 256 -18.58 -0.51 -17.05
C GLU A 256 -18.59 1.00 -16.78
N LYS A 257 -19.03 1.46 -15.59
CA LYS A 257 -19.21 2.90 -15.29
C LYS A 257 -18.16 3.54 -14.39
N ALA A 258 -17.17 2.77 -13.92
CA ALA A 258 -16.09 3.27 -13.08
C ALA A 258 -14.75 3.28 -13.86
N SER A 259 -14.74 3.88 -15.04
CA SER A 259 -13.52 4.12 -15.84
C SER A 259 -12.70 5.24 -15.20
N GLY A 260 -12.06 4.94 -14.06
CA GLY A 260 -11.02 5.79 -13.51
C GLY A 260 -9.82 5.78 -14.45
N THR A 261 -9.19 6.95 -14.63
CA THR A 261 -8.01 7.13 -15.50
C THR A 261 -6.89 6.13 -15.23
N MET A 262 -6.71 5.71 -13.97
CA MET A 262 -5.74 4.66 -13.59
C MET A 262 -6.07 3.27 -14.13
N ARG A 263 -7.36 2.89 -14.20
CA ARG A 263 -7.77 1.58 -14.72
C ARG A 263 -7.52 1.48 -16.22
N GLU A 264 -7.89 2.52 -16.96
CA GLU A 264 -7.60 2.60 -18.40
C GLU A 264 -6.09 2.58 -18.66
N ALA A 265 -5.34 3.35 -17.87
CA ALA A 265 -3.88 3.38 -17.95
C ALA A 265 -3.24 2.01 -17.67
N PHE A 266 -3.73 1.27 -16.67
CA PHE A 266 -3.30 -0.10 -16.39
C PHE A 266 -3.67 -1.07 -17.51
N HIS A 267 -4.91 -1.01 -18.00
CA HIS A 267 -5.38 -1.85 -19.10
C HIS A 267 -4.55 -1.62 -20.37
N ASN A 268 -4.30 -0.36 -20.73
CA ASN A 268 -3.48 0.02 -21.87
C ASN A 268 -2.01 -0.42 -21.72
N LEU A 269 -1.51 -0.60 -20.50
CA LEU A 269 -0.16 -1.12 -20.31
C LEU A 269 0.00 -2.57 -20.82
N TYR A 270 -1.07 -3.38 -20.75
CA TYR A 270 -1.00 -4.82 -21.06
C TYR A 270 -1.78 -5.23 -22.31
N VAL A 271 -2.87 -4.56 -22.67
CA VAL A 271 -3.76 -5.00 -23.77
C VAL A 271 -3.37 -4.39 -25.12
N THR A 272 -2.93 -3.13 -25.17
CA THR A 272 -2.53 -2.52 -26.45
C THR A 272 -1.09 -2.85 -26.85
N ALA A 273 -0.27 -3.29 -25.90
CA ALA A 273 1.10 -3.74 -26.16
C ALA A 273 1.17 -5.05 -26.97
N ASP A 274 0.14 -5.90 -26.86
CA ASP A 274 0.15 -7.25 -27.43
C ASP A 274 -0.24 -7.28 -28.92
N SER A 275 -0.97 -6.25 -29.38
CA SER A 275 -1.34 -6.11 -30.80
C SER A 275 -0.16 -5.85 -31.76
N ASP A 276 0.99 -5.39 -31.24
CA ASP A 276 2.17 -5.09 -32.06
C ASP A 276 3.22 -6.22 -32.07
N GLN A 277 3.29 -7.07 -31.04
CA GLN A 277 4.24 -8.20 -31.00
C GLN A 277 3.74 -9.46 -31.71
N ILE A 278 2.43 -9.68 -31.80
CA ILE A 278 1.83 -10.78 -32.57
C ILE A 278 1.98 -10.55 -34.11
N ARG A 279 2.30 -9.33 -34.55
CA ARG A 279 2.53 -9.03 -35.98
C ARG A 279 3.98 -9.18 -36.45
N GLN A 280 4.93 -9.53 -35.57
CA GLN A 280 6.36 -9.64 -35.92
C GLN A 280 7.02 -10.98 -35.57
N LYS A 281 6.24 -12.01 -35.22
CA LYS A 281 6.69 -13.41 -35.21
C LYS A 281 5.89 -14.21 -36.23
#